data_AF-A0A7V9RBC6-F1
#
_entry.id   AF-A0A7V9RBC6-F1
#
_cell.length_a   1.000
_cell.length_b   1.000
_cell.length_c   1.000
_cell.angle_alpha   90.00
_cell.angle_beta   90.00
_cell.angle_gamma   90.00
#
_symmetry.space_group_name_H-M   'P 1'
#
loop_
_entity.id
_entity.type
_entity.pdbx_description
1 polymer ?
#
loop_
_entity_poly.entity_id
_entity_poly.type
_entity_poly.pdbx_seq_one_letter_code
_entity_poly.pdbx_strand_id
1 'polypeptide(L)'
;MRHQLSLLLFLVACAGSDAADDEAVDCADGKCDVLNSPKLKLCSAAADFKTTTGELKCTPCGDVLLDSSGRGFVPAFTSNDALIKKVYMTFIDENKNNKIDTAEITCPVDMPGIMAKLEKTDTKSCNGISTQVVSENAAKLGATKADYRAVTSRDCDGRGEFGLLFSSFGFSGATSAKGTGSHITEKEHPGEVEVIAFDEVDGVFNYYKEIGGKMQFFGSSIDFVAAGPGGPGLTNTRGCANCHPGGGINMKELESPWTHWSLEDNIAGADKLVESRVAYMGSLQSGANMQLSITQPGNDAWNKAKAKFLTTITTANLTKARTSLKDDNMSAAEKADIARRGLKRNLSATQQMLEPLFCTVQLNLNNAGGSSQIPSAMFASTRNGISVSGKSFTAAQLTTALTAIGSTVPEVGGNELTTPFMVLEPSHEDESYLNELVALKVLDQQLIQDVVMVDFTRPVLSDDRCALLAFVPDLAPADRKLTKIRDAIIKAVEAEEPAAGSPAAQLLAHLEATKSGKPVDHSATLTKYSEKCEARTAPTMLRDALKLRSLHRQLVFGADGKLDDADGVGLRPYAVFEFEATMPTDDVEVTTSAAADAVKEVRLGARFSPIDCQLVSEFVSVP
;
A
#
# COMPACT_ATOMS: atom_id res chain seq x y z
N MET A 1 57.18 31.82 -12.10
CA MET A 1 57.53 30.62 -12.89
C MET A 1 56.36 29.65 -12.80
N ARG A 2 55.80 29.31 -13.97
CA ARG A 2 55.11 28.07 -14.40
C ARG A 2 53.95 27.51 -13.54
N HIS A 3 52.81 27.09 -14.08
CA HIS A 3 52.27 27.08 -15.44
C HIS A 3 50.72 27.06 -15.40
N GLN A 4 50.14 27.73 -16.39
CA GLN A 4 48.79 27.54 -16.94
C GLN A 4 48.53 26.11 -17.41
N LEU A 5 47.27 25.63 -17.29
CA LEU A 5 46.56 24.84 -18.33
C LEU A 5 45.06 24.77 -17.96
N SER A 6 44.22 25.56 -18.63
CA SER A 6 43.27 25.14 -19.68
C SER A 6 41.99 24.49 -19.16
N LEU A 7 40.99 25.34 -18.89
CA LEU A 7 39.58 24.97 -18.76
C LEU A 7 38.98 24.91 -20.17
N LEU A 8 38.70 23.70 -20.65
CA LEU A 8 38.00 23.46 -21.92
C LEU A 8 36.49 23.54 -21.67
N LEU A 9 35.87 24.62 -22.13
CA LEU A 9 34.42 24.82 -22.14
C LEU A 9 33.85 24.15 -23.40
N PHE A 10 33.07 23.07 -23.25
CA PHE A 10 32.17 22.60 -24.30
C PHE A 10 30.78 23.18 -24.03
N LEU A 11 30.45 24.25 -24.78
CA LEU A 11 29.08 24.70 -25.00
C LEU A 11 28.47 23.79 -26.08
N VAL A 12 27.57 22.89 -25.69
CA VAL A 12 26.58 22.32 -26.61
C VAL A 12 25.26 23.03 -26.31
N ALA A 13 24.92 23.96 -27.20
CA ALA A 13 23.61 24.57 -27.24
C ALA A 13 22.63 23.57 -27.85
N CYS A 14 21.69 23.05 -27.07
CA CYS A 14 20.45 22.47 -27.61
C CYS A 14 19.44 23.61 -27.74
N ALA A 15 19.46 24.28 -28.89
CA ALA A 15 18.29 24.97 -29.41
C ALA A 15 17.36 23.91 -30.00
N GLY A 16 16.38 23.47 -29.21
CA GLY A 16 15.24 22.69 -29.70
C GLY A 16 14.13 23.66 -30.07
N SER A 17 13.90 23.83 -31.37
CA SER A 17 12.79 24.58 -31.93
C SER A 17 11.46 23.91 -31.60
N ASP A 18 10.52 24.67 -31.06
CA ASP A 18 9.11 24.32 -31.01
C ASP A 18 8.56 24.20 -32.44
N ALA A 19 8.45 22.96 -32.92
CA ALA A 19 7.60 22.60 -34.04
C ALA A 19 6.71 21.44 -33.56
N ALA A 20 5.43 21.75 -33.40
CA ALA A 20 4.38 20.77 -33.15
C ALA A 20 4.13 20.01 -34.44
N ASP A 21 4.79 18.86 -34.60
CA ASP A 21 4.43 17.88 -35.62
C ASP A 21 3.53 16.82 -34.98
N ASP A 22 2.31 16.70 -35.52
CA ASP A 22 1.33 15.65 -35.27
C ASP A 22 1.89 14.28 -35.72
N GLU A 23 2.82 13.69 -34.97
CA GLU A 23 3.21 12.31 -35.21
C GLU A 23 2.06 11.38 -34.83
N ALA A 24 1.52 10.69 -35.84
CA ALA A 24 0.57 9.61 -35.67
C ALA A 24 1.19 8.53 -34.77
N VAL A 25 0.60 8.31 -33.60
CA VAL A 25 1.03 7.28 -32.66
C VAL A 25 0.84 5.90 -33.30
N ASP A 26 1.95 5.23 -33.60
CA ASP A 26 1.94 3.87 -34.14
C ASP A 26 1.59 2.88 -33.01
N CYS A 27 0.30 2.57 -32.87
CA CYS A 27 -0.17 1.55 -31.93
C CYS A 27 0.18 0.16 -32.50
N ALA A 28 1.23 -0.45 -31.96
CA ALA A 28 1.54 -1.85 -32.27
C ALA A 28 0.32 -2.75 -31.94
N ASP A 29 -0.11 -3.54 -32.92
CA ASP A 29 -1.14 -4.59 -32.81
C ASP A 29 -2.57 -4.15 -32.50
N GLY A 30 -2.94 -2.88 -32.75
CA GLY A 30 -4.32 -2.40 -32.61
C GLY A 30 -4.82 -2.34 -31.16
N LYS A 31 -3.91 -2.47 -30.19
CA LYS A 31 -4.16 -2.23 -28.77
C LYS A 31 -3.24 -1.10 -28.33
N CYS A 32 -3.75 0.12 -28.37
CA CYS A 32 -3.08 1.21 -27.68
C CYS A 32 -3.15 0.89 -26.19
N ASP A 33 -2.05 0.38 -25.63
CA ASP A 33 -1.80 0.39 -24.20
C ASP A 33 -2.14 1.80 -23.67
N VAL A 34 -2.83 1.88 -22.53
CA VAL A 34 -3.19 3.11 -21.81
C VAL A 34 -2.00 4.10 -21.76
N LEU A 35 -0.75 3.60 -21.85
CA LEU A 35 0.49 4.37 -21.87
C LEU A 35 0.74 5.23 -23.13
N ASN A 36 0.02 5.07 -24.26
CA ASN A 36 0.31 5.84 -25.50
C ASN A 36 -0.91 6.55 -26.14
N SER A 37 -1.99 6.82 -25.41
CA SER A 37 -3.18 7.45 -26.00
C SER A 37 -3.05 9.00 -26.08
N PRO A 38 -3.69 9.66 -27.08
CA PRO A 38 -3.66 11.13 -27.21
C PRO A 38 -4.30 11.82 -26.00
N LYS A 39 -3.85 13.03 -25.63
CA LYS A 39 -4.41 13.77 -24.49
C LYS A 39 -5.89 14.11 -24.68
N LEU A 40 -6.66 14.11 -23.60
CA LEU A 40 -8.05 14.55 -23.59
C LEU A 40 -8.10 16.00 -24.09
N LYS A 41 -8.88 16.25 -25.14
CA LYS A 41 -9.04 17.59 -25.68
C LYS A 41 -9.82 18.45 -24.69
N LEU A 42 -9.44 19.73 -24.58
CA LEU A 42 -10.28 20.73 -23.91
C LEU A 42 -11.44 21.09 -24.82
N CYS A 43 -12.64 21.17 -24.26
CA CYS A 43 -13.79 21.60 -25.04
C CYS A 43 -13.59 23.05 -25.45
N SER A 44 -13.55 23.31 -26.77
CA SER A 44 -13.22 24.65 -27.29
C SER A 44 -14.32 25.20 -28.19
N ALA A 45 -15.20 24.35 -28.73
CA ALA A 45 -16.31 24.77 -29.57
C ALA A 45 -17.65 24.19 -29.08
N ALA A 46 -18.74 24.93 -29.30
CA ALA A 46 -20.12 24.50 -29.00
C ALA A 46 -20.50 23.14 -29.63
N ALA A 47 -19.78 22.69 -30.67
CA ALA A 47 -19.99 21.39 -31.29
C ALA A 47 -19.44 20.21 -30.45
N ASP A 48 -18.40 20.44 -29.65
CA ASP A 48 -17.79 19.42 -28.78
C ASP A 48 -18.74 19.01 -27.63
N PHE A 49 -19.71 19.87 -27.35
CA PHE A 49 -20.73 19.78 -26.31
C PHE A 49 -22.04 19.11 -26.78
N LYS A 50 -22.17 18.74 -28.05
CA LYS A 50 -23.41 18.16 -28.60
C LYS A 50 -23.36 16.63 -28.62
N THR A 51 -23.79 16.00 -27.54
CA THR A 51 -24.14 14.57 -27.55
C THR A 51 -25.56 14.36 -27.02
N THR A 52 -26.28 13.40 -27.61
CA THR A 52 -27.64 13.03 -27.17
C THR A 52 -27.63 12.20 -25.88
N THR A 53 -26.47 11.75 -25.44
CA THR A 53 -26.26 10.92 -24.25
C THR A 53 -25.76 11.70 -23.04
N GLY A 54 -25.38 12.97 -23.22
CA GLY A 54 -24.81 13.83 -22.16
C GLY A 54 -23.31 13.60 -21.89
N GLU A 55 -22.68 12.63 -22.54
CA GLU A 55 -21.23 12.37 -22.44
C GLU A 55 -20.44 13.35 -23.33
N LEU A 56 -19.40 13.99 -22.80
CA LEU A 56 -18.56 14.91 -23.57
C LEU A 56 -17.39 14.18 -24.25
N LYS A 57 -16.95 14.68 -25.42
CA LYS A 57 -15.74 14.18 -26.11
C LYS A 57 -14.44 14.86 -25.64
N CYS A 58 -14.57 15.78 -24.71
CA CYS A 58 -13.57 16.69 -24.20
C CYS A 58 -13.95 17.07 -22.76
N THR A 59 -13.01 17.53 -21.93
CA THR A 59 -13.38 18.05 -20.60
C THR A 59 -13.57 19.56 -20.65
N PRO A 60 -14.61 20.10 -20.01
CA PRO A 60 -14.73 21.53 -19.75
C PRO A 60 -13.94 21.96 -18.51
N CYS A 61 -13.38 21.01 -17.75
CA CYS A 61 -12.72 21.24 -16.47
C CYS A 61 -11.19 21.31 -16.60
N GLY A 62 -10.66 21.72 -17.75
CA GLY A 62 -9.22 21.72 -18.05
C GLY A 62 -8.34 22.49 -17.09
N ASP A 63 -8.84 23.61 -16.55
CA ASP A 63 -8.09 24.45 -15.62
C ASP A 63 -8.10 23.89 -14.17
N VAL A 64 -9.04 22.98 -13.91
CA VAL A 64 -9.32 22.37 -12.61
C VAL A 64 -8.72 20.97 -12.49
N LEU A 65 -8.79 20.18 -13.56
CA LEU A 65 -8.30 18.81 -13.61
C LEU A 65 -6.89 18.80 -14.20
N LEU A 66 -5.88 18.57 -13.34
CA LEU A 66 -4.48 18.55 -13.73
C LEU A 66 -3.91 17.14 -13.70
N ASP A 67 -3.03 16.83 -14.64
CA ASP A 67 -2.25 15.61 -14.60
C ASP A 67 -0.89 15.88 -13.95
N SER A 68 -0.72 15.33 -12.74
CA SER A 68 0.54 15.38 -12.01
C SER A 68 1.40 14.14 -12.26
N SER A 69 0.84 13.05 -12.79
CA SER A 69 1.59 11.81 -13.10
C SER A 69 2.60 11.99 -14.25
N GLY A 70 2.32 12.90 -15.18
CA GLY A 70 3.09 13.13 -16.41
C GLY A 70 2.63 12.32 -17.62
N ARG A 71 1.61 11.45 -17.47
CA ARG A 71 1.08 10.62 -18.57
C ARG A 71 0.15 11.36 -19.55
N GLY A 72 -0.45 12.46 -19.09
CA GLY A 72 -1.63 13.08 -19.66
C GLY A 72 -2.91 12.30 -19.33
N PHE A 73 -4.05 13.00 -19.34
CA PHE A 73 -5.37 12.34 -19.36
C PHE A 73 -5.59 11.70 -20.71
N VAL A 74 -5.78 10.39 -20.77
CA VAL A 74 -6.04 9.68 -22.02
C VAL A 74 -7.52 9.32 -22.18
N PRO A 75 -8.11 9.37 -23.40
CA PRO A 75 -9.54 9.10 -23.61
C PRO A 75 -10.02 7.76 -23.05
N ALA A 76 -9.22 6.69 -23.18
CA ALA A 76 -9.55 5.37 -22.64
C ALA A 76 -9.73 5.37 -21.12
N PHE A 77 -8.90 6.17 -20.42
CA PHE A 77 -8.99 6.38 -18.97
C PHE A 77 -10.24 7.16 -18.59
N THR A 78 -10.59 8.21 -19.35
CA THR A 78 -11.72 9.09 -19.01
C THR A 78 -13.11 8.46 -19.18
N SER A 79 -13.25 7.41 -19.98
CA SER A 79 -14.56 6.78 -20.25
C SER A 79 -15.01 5.79 -19.18
N ASN A 80 -14.06 5.27 -18.39
CA ASN A 80 -14.29 4.18 -17.45
C ASN A 80 -13.98 4.58 -16.01
N ASP A 81 -13.15 5.59 -15.80
CA ASP A 81 -12.94 6.19 -14.49
C ASP A 81 -14.24 6.84 -13.97
N ALA A 82 -14.70 6.31 -12.85
CA ALA A 82 -15.88 6.73 -12.12
C ALA A 82 -15.94 8.24 -11.81
N LEU A 83 -14.85 8.82 -11.31
CA LEU A 83 -14.75 10.22 -10.95
C LEU A 83 -14.81 11.09 -12.22
N ILE A 84 -13.95 10.80 -13.20
CA ILE A 84 -13.85 11.58 -14.43
C ILE A 84 -15.17 11.54 -15.19
N LYS A 85 -15.69 10.33 -15.44
CA LYS A 85 -16.91 10.12 -16.21
C LYS A 85 -18.08 10.88 -15.59
N LYS A 86 -18.32 10.69 -14.29
CA LYS A 86 -19.53 11.18 -13.63
C LYS A 86 -19.43 12.64 -13.20
N VAL A 87 -18.26 13.10 -12.80
CA VAL A 87 -18.09 14.44 -12.24
C VAL A 87 -17.62 15.44 -13.29
N TYR A 88 -16.59 15.09 -14.05
CA TYR A 88 -15.89 16.04 -14.94
C TYR A 88 -16.22 15.89 -16.42
N MET A 89 -16.93 14.83 -16.82
CA MET A 89 -17.31 14.54 -18.21
C MET A 89 -18.84 14.44 -18.43
N THR A 90 -19.63 14.61 -17.37
CA THR A 90 -21.10 14.59 -17.44
C THR A 90 -21.68 15.99 -17.21
N PHE A 91 -22.50 16.43 -18.16
CA PHE A 91 -23.31 17.64 -18.04
C PHE A 91 -24.65 17.33 -17.37
N ILE A 92 -25.15 18.28 -16.58
CA ILE A 92 -26.47 18.20 -15.95
C ILE A 92 -27.32 19.30 -16.57
N ASP A 93 -28.32 18.91 -17.35
CA ASP A 93 -29.28 19.82 -17.98
C ASP A 93 -30.36 20.22 -16.97
N GLU A 94 -30.06 21.21 -16.12
CA GLU A 94 -30.98 21.63 -15.05
C GLU A 94 -32.24 22.30 -15.62
N ASN A 95 -32.08 23.03 -16.73
CA ASN A 95 -33.16 23.77 -17.37
C ASN A 95 -34.00 22.93 -18.37
N LYS A 96 -33.60 21.67 -18.63
CA LYS A 96 -34.25 20.69 -19.52
C LYS A 96 -34.41 21.17 -20.96
N ASN A 97 -33.51 22.02 -21.45
CA ASN A 97 -33.58 22.58 -22.80
C ASN A 97 -32.77 21.75 -23.83
N ASN A 98 -32.13 20.66 -23.40
CA ASN A 98 -31.23 19.82 -24.18
C ASN A 98 -30.07 20.60 -24.85
N LYS A 99 -29.63 21.69 -24.21
CA LYS A 99 -28.46 22.47 -24.60
C LYS A 99 -27.55 22.62 -23.40
N ILE A 100 -26.25 22.55 -23.67
CA ILE A 100 -25.25 22.83 -22.65
C ILE A 100 -25.26 24.33 -22.35
N ASP A 101 -25.69 24.69 -21.16
CA ASP A 101 -25.47 26.01 -20.59
C ASP A 101 -24.11 26.02 -19.90
N THR A 102 -23.20 26.87 -20.36
CA THR A 102 -21.88 27.03 -19.74
C THR A 102 -21.97 27.45 -18.28
N ALA A 103 -23.07 28.07 -17.85
CA ALA A 103 -23.32 28.39 -16.45
C ALA A 103 -23.67 27.15 -15.59
N GLU A 104 -24.12 26.06 -16.21
CA GLU A 104 -24.43 24.78 -15.54
C GLU A 104 -23.20 23.84 -15.50
N ILE A 105 -22.10 24.22 -16.15
CA ILE A 105 -20.82 23.50 -16.05
C ILE A 105 -20.17 23.81 -14.71
N THR A 106 -20.28 22.87 -13.79
CA THR A 106 -19.55 22.88 -12.52
C THR A 106 -18.40 21.86 -12.55
N CYS A 107 -17.24 22.29 -12.05
CA CYS A 107 -16.04 21.46 -11.90
C CYS A 107 -15.67 21.44 -10.41
N PRO A 108 -16.46 20.78 -9.56
CA PRO A 108 -16.22 20.78 -8.13
C PRO A 108 -14.90 20.06 -7.82
N VAL A 109 -14.18 20.55 -6.82
CA VAL A 109 -12.96 19.92 -6.30
C VAL A 109 -13.07 19.54 -4.83
N ASP A 110 -14.02 20.16 -4.11
CA ASP A 110 -14.37 19.80 -2.75
C ASP A 110 -15.36 18.63 -2.71
N MET A 111 -15.34 17.90 -1.60
CA MET A 111 -16.17 16.71 -1.41
C MET A 111 -17.68 16.99 -1.47
N PRO A 112 -18.24 18.04 -0.82
CA PRO A 112 -19.67 18.36 -0.94
C PRO A 112 -20.13 18.62 -2.38
N GLY A 113 -19.35 19.38 -3.15
CA GLY A 113 -19.64 19.69 -4.55
C GLY A 113 -19.56 18.47 -5.45
N ILE A 114 -18.56 17.60 -5.24
CA ILE A 114 -18.44 16.33 -5.95
C ILE A 114 -19.64 15.42 -5.62
N MET A 115 -20.00 15.25 -4.35
CA MET A 115 -21.14 14.42 -3.94
C MET A 115 -22.48 14.95 -4.49
N ALA A 116 -22.69 16.26 -4.48
CA ALA A 116 -23.90 16.88 -5.06
C ALA A 116 -23.99 16.68 -6.58
N LYS A 117 -22.84 16.65 -7.28
CA LYS A 117 -22.79 16.29 -8.70
C LYS A 117 -23.14 14.80 -8.89
N LEU A 118 -22.52 13.92 -8.10
CA LEU A 118 -22.76 12.48 -8.16
C LEU A 118 -24.22 12.12 -7.88
N GLU A 119 -24.87 12.78 -6.92
CA GLU A 119 -26.31 12.60 -6.64
C GLU A 119 -27.18 12.80 -7.88
N LYS A 120 -26.80 13.72 -8.76
CA LYS A 120 -27.53 14.02 -10.00
C LYS A 120 -27.16 13.07 -11.14
N THR A 121 -25.93 12.54 -11.17
CA THR A 121 -25.41 11.73 -12.29
C THR A 121 -25.46 10.22 -12.08
N ASP A 122 -25.54 9.78 -10.82
CA ASP A 122 -25.74 8.38 -10.43
C ASP A 122 -27.25 8.10 -10.38
N THR A 123 -27.81 7.76 -11.55
CA THR A 123 -29.26 7.70 -11.76
C THR A 123 -29.86 6.32 -11.55
N LYS A 124 -29.04 5.28 -11.33
CA LYS A 124 -29.48 3.88 -11.18
C LYS A 124 -28.96 3.29 -9.86
N SER A 125 -29.81 2.48 -9.23
CA SER A 125 -29.47 1.55 -8.13
C SER A 125 -28.39 2.07 -7.18
N CYS A 126 -28.78 2.96 -6.27
CA CYS A 126 -27.90 3.49 -5.24
C CYS A 126 -28.17 2.82 -3.89
N ASN A 127 -27.14 2.25 -3.29
CA ASN A 127 -27.16 1.76 -1.91
C ASN A 127 -26.84 2.86 -0.90
N GLY A 128 -26.51 4.07 -1.38
CA GLY A 128 -26.35 5.28 -0.58
C GLY A 128 -24.88 5.70 -0.47
N ILE A 129 -24.60 6.51 0.56
CA ILE A 129 -23.26 6.95 0.91
C ILE A 129 -22.91 6.29 2.25
N SER A 130 -21.77 5.60 2.30
CA SER A 130 -21.21 5.01 3.53
C SER A 130 -19.94 5.74 3.92
N THR A 131 -19.73 5.99 5.21
CA THR A 131 -18.51 6.61 5.73
C THR A 131 -17.93 5.79 6.86
N GLN A 132 -16.65 5.47 6.78
CA GLN A 132 -15.89 4.83 7.84
C GLN A 132 -14.97 5.88 8.44
N VAL A 133 -15.03 6.04 9.76
CA VAL A 133 -14.23 7.03 10.48
C VAL A 133 -13.07 6.32 11.14
N VAL A 134 -11.88 6.92 11.05
CA VAL A 134 -10.69 6.45 11.75
C VAL A 134 -10.17 7.58 12.63
N SER A 135 -9.73 7.24 13.83
CA SER A 135 -9.07 8.19 14.72
C SER A 135 -8.09 7.50 15.64
N GLU A 136 -6.89 8.05 15.70
CA GLU A 136 -5.84 7.68 16.64
C GLU A 136 -6.28 7.95 18.07
N ASN A 137 -6.65 9.19 18.32
CA ASN A 137 -6.81 9.70 19.68
C ASN A 137 -8.22 9.52 20.24
N ALA A 138 -9.26 9.48 19.40
CA ALA A 138 -10.64 9.50 19.89
C ALA A 138 -11.01 8.28 20.76
N ALA A 139 -10.50 7.09 20.39
CA ALA A 139 -10.81 5.84 21.10
C ALA A 139 -10.29 5.86 22.55
N LYS A 140 -9.28 6.69 22.84
CA LYS A 140 -8.60 6.73 24.14
C LYS A 140 -8.80 8.04 24.89
N LEU A 141 -8.72 9.17 24.19
CA LEU A 141 -8.79 10.52 24.73
C LEU A 141 -10.20 11.11 24.67
N GLY A 142 -11.13 10.44 23.98
CA GLY A 142 -12.49 10.89 23.77
C GLY A 142 -12.62 11.92 22.64
N ALA A 143 -13.86 12.26 22.30
CA ALA A 143 -14.19 13.09 21.14
C ALA A 143 -13.49 14.46 21.16
N THR A 144 -13.33 15.11 22.32
CA THR A 144 -12.80 16.49 22.37
C THR A 144 -11.33 16.64 21.97
N LYS A 145 -10.59 15.52 21.89
CA LYS A 145 -9.20 15.45 21.44
C LYS A 145 -9.04 14.59 20.18
N ALA A 146 -10.15 14.25 19.54
CA ALA A 146 -10.13 13.46 18.33
C ALA A 146 -9.58 14.29 17.16
N ASP A 147 -8.65 13.67 16.44
CA ASP A 147 -8.37 13.96 15.05
C ASP A 147 -9.00 12.82 14.24
N TYR A 148 -10.08 13.11 13.54
CA TYR A 148 -10.72 12.12 12.69
C TYR A 148 -10.27 12.27 11.25
N ARG A 149 -10.13 11.11 10.61
CA ARG A 149 -10.12 10.98 9.16
C ARG A 149 -11.33 10.15 8.78
N ALA A 150 -11.85 10.36 7.58
CA ALA A 150 -13.01 9.65 7.09
C ALA A 150 -12.75 9.14 5.68
N VAL A 151 -13.05 7.87 5.44
CA VAL A 151 -13.19 7.31 4.11
C VAL A 151 -14.67 7.23 3.81
N THR A 152 -15.11 7.87 2.74
CA THR A 152 -16.49 7.85 2.30
C THR A 152 -16.58 7.17 0.96
N SER A 153 -17.54 6.27 0.82
CA SER A 153 -17.81 5.55 -0.40
C SER A 153 -19.21 5.86 -0.93
N ARG A 154 -19.40 5.68 -2.24
CA ARG A 154 -20.71 5.82 -2.89
C ARG A 154 -20.95 4.65 -3.82
N ASP A 155 -21.85 3.76 -3.40
CA ASP A 155 -22.27 2.58 -4.15
C ASP A 155 -23.53 2.91 -4.96
N CYS A 156 -23.33 3.13 -6.25
CA CYS A 156 -24.36 3.47 -7.22
C CYS A 156 -24.04 2.92 -8.61
N ASP A 157 -25.05 2.79 -9.47
CA ASP A 157 -24.91 2.35 -10.86
C ASP A 157 -24.23 0.96 -11.02
N GLY A 158 -24.26 0.11 -9.99
CA GLY A 158 -23.61 -1.20 -9.98
C GLY A 158 -22.11 -1.17 -9.65
N ARG A 159 -21.57 0.03 -9.40
CA ARG A 159 -20.21 0.23 -8.90
C ARG A 159 -20.21 -0.16 -7.41
N GLY A 160 -19.51 -1.23 -7.06
CA GLY A 160 -19.40 -1.66 -5.65
C GLY A 160 -18.81 -0.55 -4.77
N GLU A 161 -18.91 -0.69 -3.44
CA GLU A 161 -18.46 0.34 -2.48
C GLU A 161 -17.00 0.80 -2.70
N PHE A 162 -16.10 -0.06 -3.16
CA PHE A 162 -14.71 0.31 -3.45
C PHE A 162 -14.50 1.13 -4.72
N GLY A 163 -15.53 1.30 -5.56
CA GLY A 163 -15.33 1.87 -6.89
C GLY A 163 -15.19 3.38 -6.93
N LEU A 164 -15.59 4.08 -5.86
CA LEU A 164 -15.30 5.49 -5.68
C LEU A 164 -15.19 5.84 -4.20
N LEU A 165 -13.97 6.14 -3.76
CA LEU A 165 -13.61 6.41 -2.37
C LEU A 165 -13.10 7.83 -2.22
N PHE A 166 -13.49 8.48 -1.13
CA PHE A 166 -13.08 9.83 -0.75
C PHE A 166 -12.45 9.78 0.63
N SER A 167 -11.16 10.11 0.71
CA SER A 167 -10.47 10.29 1.99
C SER A 167 -10.48 11.77 2.35
N SER A 168 -10.94 12.07 3.57
CA SER A 168 -11.00 13.41 4.13
C SER A 168 -10.31 13.42 5.50
N PHE A 169 -9.60 14.50 5.81
CA PHE A 169 -8.66 14.58 6.93
C PHE A 169 -8.97 15.78 7.84
N GLY A 170 -8.40 15.81 9.04
CA GLY A 170 -8.34 17.01 9.87
C GLY A 170 -9.66 17.42 10.52
N PHE A 171 -10.56 16.48 10.80
CA PHE A 171 -11.76 16.79 11.57
C PHE A 171 -11.42 16.84 13.07
N SER A 172 -11.41 18.04 13.66
CA SER A 172 -11.30 18.18 15.12
C SER A 172 -12.61 17.82 15.81
N GLY A 173 -12.57 17.14 16.96
CA GLY A 173 -13.80 16.72 17.65
C GLY A 173 -14.54 17.76 18.50
N ALA A 174 -14.35 19.05 18.21
CA ALA A 174 -15.37 20.04 18.52
C ALA A 174 -16.58 19.78 17.62
N THR A 175 -17.63 19.15 18.16
CA THR A 175 -18.88 18.81 17.46
C THR A 175 -19.58 20.01 16.81
N SER A 176 -19.22 21.23 17.21
CA SER A 176 -19.69 22.50 16.67
C SER A 176 -18.67 23.24 15.80
N ALA A 177 -17.45 22.73 15.64
CA ALA A 177 -16.52 23.26 14.66
C ALA A 177 -17.14 23.06 13.29
N LYS A 178 -17.56 24.19 12.70
CA LYS A 178 -17.99 24.29 11.30
C LYS A 178 -16.84 24.01 10.31
N GLY A 179 -15.78 23.34 10.76
CA GLY A 179 -14.73 22.86 9.89
C GLY A 179 -15.36 21.92 8.88
N THR A 180 -15.34 22.33 7.62
CA THR A 180 -15.75 21.56 6.45
C THR A 180 -14.81 20.37 6.17
N GLY A 181 -13.98 19.95 7.14
CA GLY A 181 -12.73 19.22 6.91
C GLY A 181 -11.51 20.15 6.82
N SER A 182 -11.65 21.44 7.14
CA SER A 182 -10.56 22.42 7.03
C SER A 182 -9.67 22.46 8.28
N HIS A 183 -8.67 21.57 8.32
CA HIS A 183 -7.26 21.98 8.38
C HIS A 183 -6.66 21.32 7.11
N ILE A 184 -5.87 21.99 6.26
CA ILE A 184 -4.57 22.54 6.58
C ILE A 184 -4.30 23.80 5.72
N THR A 185 -4.41 24.99 6.34
CA THR A 185 -3.74 26.23 5.87
C THR A 185 -2.26 26.26 6.26
N GLU A 186 -1.74 25.20 6.88
CA GLU A 186 -0.29 25.00 6.97
C GLU A 186 0.26 24.61 5.60
N LYS A 187 1.52 24.96 5.35
CA LYS A 187 2.17 24.75 4.06
C LYS A 187 2.26 23.28 3.61
N GLU A 188 1.92 22.32 4.48
CA GLU A 188 2.36 20.92 4.37
C GLU A 188 1.28 19.94 3.89
N HIS A 189 -0.01 20.30 3.93
CA HIS A 189 -1.09 19.45 3.39
C HIS A 189 -2.16 20.28 2.65
N PRO A 190 -1.83 20.81 1.46
CA PRO A 190 -2.65 21.80 0.77
C PRO A 190 -3.95 21.26 0.13
N GLY A 191 -4.43 20.09 0.54
CA GLY A 191 -5.54 19.38 -0.10
C GLY A 191 -6.68 19.00 0.82
N GLU A 192 -7.92 19.33 0.42
CA GLU A 192 -9.14 19.10 1.21
C GLU A 192 -9.71 17.68 1.06
N VAL A 193 -9.39 16.99 -0.04
CA VAL A 193 -9.89 15.63 -0.33
C VAL A 193 -8.92 14.84 -1.21
N GLU A 194 -8.76 13.55 -0.90
CA GLU A 194 -8.13 12.56 -1.77
C GLU A 194 -9.20 11.61 -2.32
N VAL A 195 -9.09 11.23 -3.59
CA VAL A 195 -10.08 10.38 -4.26
C VAL A 195 -9.40 9.19 -4.90
N ILE A 196 -9.95 8.00 -4.66
CA ILE A 196 -9.56 6.78 -5.37
C ILE A 196 -10.77 6.33 -6.18
N ALA A 197 -10.61 6.25 -7.50
CA ALA A 197 -11.66 5.79 -8.41
C ALA A 197 -11.23 4.48 -9.08
N PHE A 198 -12.09 3.46 -9.07
CA PHE A 198 -11.83 2.21 -9.77
C PHE A 198 -12.29 2.30 -11.21
N ASP A 199 -11.40 1.99 -12.14
CA ASP A 199 -11.68 1.75 -13.55
C ASP A 199 -12.04 0.28 -13.73
N GLU A 200 -13.32 -0.03 -13.88
CA GLU A 200 -13.81 -1.41 -14.01
C GLU A 200 -13.34 -2.11 -15.29
N VAL A 201 -12.99 -1.36 -16.34
CA VAL A 201 -12.59 -1.92 -17.63
C VAL A 201 -11.15 -2.38 -17.59
N ASP A 202 -10.28 -1.54 -17.05
CA ASP A 202 -8.85 -1.85 -16.91
C ASP A 202 -8.54 -2.60 -15.60
N GLY A 203 -9.47 -2.58 -14.65
CA GLY A 203 -9.35 -3.21 -13.34
C GLY A 203 -8.33 -2.52 -12.45
N VAL A 204 -8.13 -1.20 -12.60
CA VAL A 204 -7.13 -0.41 -11.88
C VAL A 204 -7.79 0.66 -11.02
N PHE A 205 -7.12 1.09 -9.96
CA PHE A 205 -7.43 2.32 -9.25
C PHE A 205 -6.70 3.50 -9.86
N ASN A 206 -7.36 4.65 -9.86
CA ASN A 206 -6.84 5.95 -10.26
C ASN A 206 -6.85 6.88 -9.05
N TYR A 207 -5.75 7.58 -8.83
CA TYR A 207 -5.51 8.34 -7.61
C TYR A 207 -5.52 9.82 -7.88
N TYR A 208 -6.34 10.54 -7.11
CA TYR A 208 -6.50 11.97 -7.23
C TYR A 208 -6.38 12.66 -5.88
N LYS A 209 -5.97 13.93 -5.90
CA LYS A 209 -5.95 14.79 -4.73
C LYS A 209 -6.26 16.22 -5.11
N GLU A 210 -7.09 16.87 -4.32
CA GLU A 210 -7.31 18.30 -4.41
C GLU A 210 -6.05 19.04 -3.91
N ILE A 211 -5.51 19.96 -4.68
CA ILE A 211 -4.41 20.84 -4.27
C ILE A 211 -4.62 22.22 -4.89
N GLY A 212 -4.83 23.22 -4.04
CA GLY A 212 -4.89 24.62 -4.47
C GLY A 212 -6.08 24.94 -5.38
N GLY A 213 -7.24 24.37 -5.10
CA GLY A 213 -8.49 24.50 -5.85
C GLY A 213 -8.53 23.65 -7.11
N LYS A 214 -7.69 22.61 -7.22
CA LYS A 214 -7.53 21.79 -8.43
C LYS A 214 -7.48 20.32 -8.09
N MET A 215 -8.18 19.50 -8.86
CA MET A 215 -8.10 18.04 -8.75
C MET A 215 -6.92 17.55 -9.57
N GLN A 216 -5.89 17.03 -8.90
CA GLN A 216 -4.68 16.54 -9.56
C GLN A 216 -4.69 15.01 -9.61
N PHE A 217 -4.39 14.43 -10.77
CA PHE A 217 -4.22 12.99 -10.97
C PHE A 217 -2.76 12.58 -10.76
N PHE A 218 -2.51 11.58 -9.91
CA PHE A 218 -1.17 11.15 -9.51
C PHE A 218 -0.69 9.87 -10.20
N GLY A 219 -1.56 9.21 -10.97
CA GLY A 219 -1.28 7.94 -11.63
C GLY A 219 -2.30 6.87 -11.27
N SER A 220 -2.17 5.71 -11.91
CA SER A 220 -2.99 4.53 -11.63
C SER A 220 -2.22 3.45 -10.87
N SER A 221 -2.91 2.39 -10.47
CA SER A 221 -2.33 1.20 -9.85
C SER A 221 -1.16 0.63 -10.64
N ILE A 222 -1.25 0.62 -11.98
CA ILE A 222 -0.18 0.14 -12.86
C ILE A 222 1.04 1.07 -12.78
N ASP A 223 0.83 2.39 -12.73
CA ASP A 223 1.91 3.36 -12.62
C ASP A 223 2.67 3.19 -11.29
N PHE A 224 1.94 2.88 -10.23
CA PHE A 224 2.52 2.65 -8.90
C PHE A 224 3.31 1.35 -8.86
N VAL A 225 2.77 0.24 -9.36
CA VAL A 225 3.52 -1.02 -9.49
C VAL A 225 4.73 -0.89 -10.41
N ALA A 226 4.59 -0.13 -11.50
CA ALA A 226 5.69 0.03 -12.45
C ALA A 226 6.84 0.79 -11.81
N ALA A 227 6.61 1.96 -11.22
CA ALA A 227 7.70 2.81 -10.72
C ALA A 227 8.03 2.65 -9.23
N GLY A 228 7.22 1.90 -8.47
CA GLY A 228 7.39 1.67 -7.03
C GLY A 228 6.90 2.85 -6.19
N PRO A 229 7.36 3.01 -4.94
CA PRO A 229 7.02 4.18 -4.11
C PRO A 229 7.41 5.51 -4.78
N GLY A 230 6.75 6.60 -4.40
CA GLY A 230 7.09 7.97 -4.81
C GLY A 230 8.20 8.60 -3.96
N GLY A 231 8.48 9.89 -4.20
CA GLY A 231 9.33 10.71 -3.32
C GLY A 231 8.59 11.20 -2.06
N PRO A 232 9.27 11.69 -1.01
CA PRO A 232 8.71 11.97 0.33
C PRO A 232 7.49 12.86 0.38
N GLY A 233 7.45 13.88 -0.46
CA GLY A 233 6.40 14.89 -0.42
C GLY A 233 5.08 14.32 -0.91
N LEU A 234 4.02 14.50 -0.13
CA LEU A 234 2.64 14.24 -0.57
C LEU A 234 2.20 15.13 -1.73
N THR A 235 2.92 16.24 -1.96
CA THR A 235 2.73 17.16 -3.09
C THR A 235 3.65 16.84 -4.28
N ASN A 236 4.52 15.83 -4.16
CA ASN A 236 5.35 15.39 -5.28
C ASN A 236 4.48 14.75 -6.36
N THR A 237 5.01 14.72 -7.57
CA THR A 237 4.46 14.09 -8.78
C THR A 237 3.71 12.76 -8.53
N ARG A 238 4.21 11.93 -7.60
CA ARG A 238 3.64 10.62 -7.25
C ARG A 238 3.36 10.47 -5.75
N GLY A 239 2.92 11.54 -5.07
CA GLY A 239 2.67 11.55 -3.62
C GLY A 239 1.79 10.40 -3.12
N CYS A 240 0.71 10.06 -3.85
CA CYS A 240 -0.16 8.93 -3.50
C CYS A 240 0.54 7.56 -3.58
N ALA A 241 1.57 7.41 -4.41
CA ALA A 241 2.31 6.15 -4.56
C ALA A 241 3.12 5.77 -3.30
N ASN A 242 3.38 6.73 -2.40
CA ASN A 242 3.99 6.44 -1.10
C ASN A 242 3.06 5.60 -0.22
N CYS A 243 1.75 5.88 -0.30
CA CYS A 243 0.75 5.17 0.48
C CYS A 243 0.23 3.92 -0.21
N HIS A 244 0.30 3.90 -1.54
CA HIS A 244 -0.24 2.84 -2.39
C HIS A 244 0.83 2.22 -3.32
N PRO A 245 2.01 1.81 -2.83
CA PRO A 245 3.09 1.35 -3.71
C PRO A 245 2.73 0.09 -4.51
N GLY A 246 1.80 -0.74 -4.01
CA GLY A 246 1.28 -1.91 -4.73
C GLY A 246 0.13 -1.60 -5.69
N GLY A 247 -0.37 -0.36 -5.69
CA GLY A 247 -1.50 0.09 -6.51
C GLY A 247 -2.88 -0.31 -5.99
N GLY A 248 -2.99 -0.94 -4.82
CA GLY A 248 -4.27 -1.27 -4.18
C GLY A 248 -4.74 -0.21 -3.17
N ILE A 249 -5.85 -0.51 -2.50
CA ILE A 249 -6.35 0.21 -1.32
C ILE A 249 -5.55 -0.24 -0.10
N ASN A 250 -5.14 0.73 0.71
CA ASN A 250 -4.34 0.47 1.91
C ASN A 250 -5.16 0.73 3.18
N MET A 251 -5.78 -0.31 3.73
CA MET A 251 -6.34 -0.30 5.09
C MET A 251 -5.42 -1.10 5.98
N LYS A 252 -4.87 -0.50 7.04
CA LYS A 252 -3.85 -1.16 7.88
C LYS A 252 -4.40 -2.23 8.82
N GLU A 253 -5.60 -2.07 9.35
CA GLU A 253 -6.19 -3.02 10.28
C GLU A 253 -7.18 -3.92 9.54
N LEU A 254 -6.83 -5.19 9.30
CA LEU A 254 -7.72 -6.14 8.61
C LEU A 254 -8.21 -7.25 9.54
N GLU A 255 -8.06 -7.10 10.86
CA GLU A 255 -8.65 -8.04 11.80
C GLU A 255 -9.26 -7.32 12.99
N SER A 256 -10.43 -7.81 13.39
CA SER A 256 -11.11 -7.37 14.59
C SER A 256 -10.24 -7.63 15.82
N PRO A 257 -10.20 -6.72 16.80
CA PRO A 257 -10.95 -5.47 16.85
C PRO A 257 -10.20 -4.35 16.12
N TRP A 258 -10.84 -3.74 15.11
CA TRP A 258 -10.32 -2.52 14.50
C TRP A 258 -10.21 -1.45 15.58
N THR A 259 -8.98 -1.17 15.99
CA THR A 259 -8.66 -0.41 17.20
C THR A 259 -8.82 1.07 16.94
N HIS A 260 -8.50 1.50 15.72
CA HIS A 260 -8.56 2.89 15.31
C HIS A 260 -9.71 3.21 14.36
N TRP A 261 -10.42 2.20 13.83
CA TRP A 261 -11.60 2.40 12.97
C TRP A 261 -12.90 2.33 13.75
N SER A 262 -13.91 3.06 13.28
CA SER A 262 -15.24 3.08 13.87
C SER A 262 -15.80 1.66 13.88
N LEU A 263 -16.14 1.18 15.06
CA LEU A 263 -17.21 0.24 15.33
C LEU A 263 -18.39 1.10 15.79
N GLU A 264 -19.60 0.56 15.82
CA GLU A 264 -20.80 1.33 16.17
C GLU A 264 -20.64 2.18 17.46
N ASP A 265 -19.73 1.81 18.39
CA ASP A 265 -19.51 2.53 19.66
C ASP A 265 -18.04 2.83 20.06
N ASN A 266 -16.99 2.45 19.31
CA ASN A 266 -15.60 2.53 19.82
C ASN A 266 -14.88 3.88 19.57
N ILE A 267 -15.36 4.70 18.63
CA ILE A 267 -14.80 6.02 18.33
C ILE A 267 -15.78 7.09 18.80
N ALA A 268 -15.47 7.67 19.96
CA ALA A 268 -16.30 8.73 20.53
C ALA A 268 -16.44 9.89 19.53
N GLY A 269 -17.68 10.26 19.17
CA GLY A 269 -18.02 11.41 18.34
C GLY A 269 -18.03 11.19 16.83
N ALA A 270 -17.69 10.00 16.34
CA ALA A 270 -17.76 9.67 14.90
C ALA A 270 -19.20 9.75 14.35
N ASP A 271 -20.18 9.29 15.15
CA ASP A 271 -21.61 9.41 14.87
C ASP A 271 -22.01 10.87 14.59
N LYS A 272 -21.66 11.78 15.50
CA LYS A 272 -21.97 13.22 15.39
C LYS A 272 -21.24 13.87 14.23
N LEU A 273 -20.01 13.46 13.96
CA LEU A 273 -19.22 13.93 12.81
C LEU A 273 -19.97 13.64 11.50
N VAL A 274 -20.42 12.39 11.32
CA VAL A 274 -21.12 11.95 10.12
C VAL A 274 -22.55 12.50 10.05
N GLU A 275 -23.32 12.46 11.14
CA GLU A 275 -24.70 12.97 11.19
C GLU A 275 -24.79 14.46 10.83
N SER A 276 -23.84 15.27 11.32
CA SER A 276 -23.79 16.70 10.99
C SER A 276 -23.42 16.99 9.52
N ARG A 277 -23.05 15.96 8.75
CA ARG A 277 -22.58 16.03 7.35
C ARG A 277 -23.27 14.98 6.46
N VAL A 278 -24.44 14.50 6.87
CA VAL A 278 -25.16 13.39 6.21
C VAL A 278 -25.37 13.59 4.70
N ALA A 279 -25.47 14.84 4.24
CA ALA A 279 -25.63 15.16 2.82
C ALA A 279 -24.50 14.65 1.92
N TYR A 280 -23.27 14.54 2.45
CA TYR A 280 -22.10 14.08 1.67
C TYR A 280 -21.28 12.99 2.38
N MET A 281 -21.56 12.68 3.65
CA MET A 281 -20.98 11.53 4.37
C MET A 281 -21.98 10.37 4.56
N GLY A 282 -23.27 10.59 4.33
CA GLY A 282 -24.28 9.53 4.45
C GLY A 282 -24.31 8.87 5.83
N SER A 283 -24.15 7.55 5.86
CA SER A 283 -24.25 6.74 7.08
C SER A 283 -22.87 6.33 7.61
N LEU A 284 -22.70 6.37 8.93
CA LEU A 284 -21.50 5.80 9.57
C LEU A 284 -21.52 4.28 9.43
N GLN A 285 -20.39 3.71 9.01
CA GLN A 285 -20.16 2.28 8.88
C GLN A 285 -18.95 1.85 9.71
N SER A 286 -18.80 0.53 9.85
CA SER A 286 -17.75 -0.04 10.68
C SER A 286 -16.41 -0.26 9.94
N GLY A 287 -15.33 -0.47 10.70
CA GLY A 287 -14.06 -0.98 10.17
C GLY A 287 -14.22 -2.33 9.48
N ALA A 288 -15.17 -3.16 9.94
CA ALA A 288 -15.52 -4.41 9.25
C ALA A 288 -16.03 -4.16 7.84
N ASN A 289 -16.87 -3.14 7.64
CA ASN A 289 -17.33 -2.74 6.32
C ASN A 289 -16.16 -2.18 5.48
N MET A 290 -15.29 -1.33 6.05
CA MET A 290 -14.07 -0.85 5.34
C MET A 290 -13.20 -2.01 4.86
N GLN A 291 -13.07 -3.07 5.64
CA GLN A 291 -12.31 -4.25 5.25
C GLN A 291 -13.05 -5.10 4.21
N LEU A 292 -14.23 -5.61 4.58
CA LEU A 292 -14.90 -6.73 3.90
C LEU A 292 -15.71 -6.29 2.68
N SER A 293 -16.19 -5.04 2.66
CA SER A 293 -16.96 -4.50 1.54
C SER A 293 -16.13 -3.63 0.59
N ILE A 294 -15.08 -2.97 1.11
CA ILE A 294 -14.28 -2.00 0.36
C ILE A 294 -12.89 -2.55 0.05
N THR A 295 -12.04 -2.71 1.07
CA THR A 295 -10.61 -2.94 0.86
C THR A 295 -10.32 -4.30 0.24
N GLN A 296 -10.85 -5.39 0.80
CA GLN A 296 -10.58 -6.74 0.28
C GLN A 296 -11.17 -6.93 -1.13
N PRO A 297 -12.45 -6.63 -1.41
CA PRO A 297 -12.99 -6.81 -2.75
C PRO A 297 -12.30 -5.92 -3.80
N GLY A 298 -11.96 -4.68 -3.43
CA GLY A 298 -11.23 -3.77 -4.30
C GLY A 298 -9.82 -4.26 -4.62
N ASN A 299 -9.09 -4.75 -3.61
CA ASN A 299 -7.77 -5.34 -3.80
C ASN A 299 -7.82 -6.65 -4.58
N ASP A 300 -8.84 -7.49 -4.39
CA ASP A 300 -9.03 -8.71 -5.17
C ASP A 300 -9.27 -8.39 -6.66
N ALA A 301 -10.11 -7.40 -6.94
CA ALA A 301 -10.37 -6.93 -8.29
C ALA A 301 -9.10 -6.39 -8.96
N TRP A 302 -8.33 -5.56 -8.25
CA TRP A 302 -7.04 -5.06 -8.71
C TRP A 302 -6.02 -6.19 -8.91
N ASN A 303 -5.87 -7.10 -7.94
CA ASN A 303 -4.88 -8.17 -7.98
C ASN A 303 -5.06 -9.10 -9.19
N LYS A 304 -6.31 -9.35 -9.58
CA LYS A 304 -6.62 -10.08 -10.80
C LYS A 304 -6.09 -9.36 -12.05
N ALA A 305 -6.27 -8.05 -12.14
CA ALA A 305 -5.75 -7.23 -13.23
C ALA A 305 -4.21 -7.14 -13.19
N LYS A 306 -3.63 -6.88 -12.01
CA LYS A 306 -2.19 -6.85 -11.73
C LYS A 306 -1.49 -8.14 -12.16
N ALA A 307 -2.04 -9.31 -11.79
CA ALA A 307 -1.48 -10.61 -12.15
C ALA A 307 -1.51 -10.84 -13.67
N LYS A 308 -2.61 -10.47 -14.35
CA LYS A 308 -2.69 -10.53 -15.82
C LYS A 308 -1.70 -9.57 -16.50
N PHE A 309 -1.56 -8.36 -15.98
CA PHE A 309 -0.62 -7.36 -16.48
C PHE A 309 0.83 -7.86 -16.34
N LEU A 310 1.24 -8.25 -15.12
CA LEU A 310 2.61 -8.67 -14.83
C LEU A 310 2.99 -10.01 -15.47
N THR A 311 2.04 -10.88 -15.80
CA THR A 311 2.31 -12.12 -16.55
C THR A 311 2.49 -11.90 -18.05
N THR A 312 2.03 -10.77 -18.59
CA THR A 312 2.05 -10.49 -20.04
C THR A 312 3.05 -9.40 -20.45
N ILE A 313 3.46 -8.53 -19.53
CA ILE A 313 4.37 -7.42 -19.83
C ILE A 313 5.84 -7.86 -19.94
N THR A 314 6.62 -7.24 -20.83
CA THR A 314 8.09 -7.43 -20.88
C THR A 314 8.81 -6.45 -19.96
N THR A 315 10.06 -6.74 -19.57
CA THR A 315 10.88 -5.78 -18.80
C THR A 315 11.12 -4.48 -19.56
N ALA A 316 11.23 -4.54 -20.90
CA ALA A 316 11.34 -3.35 -21.73
C ALA A 316 10.09 -2.47 -21.62
N ASN A 317 8.89 -3.05 -21.70
CA ASN A 317 7.63 -2.30 -21.55
C ASN A 317 7.46 -1.76 -20.14
N LEU A 318 7.81 -2.55 -19.11
CA LEU A 318 7.79 -2.10 -17.72
C LEU A 318 8.76 -0.93 -17.49
N THR A 319 9.95 -1.00 -18.09
CA THR A 319 10.92 0.09 -18.05
C THR A 319 10.42 1.32 -18.79
N LYS A 320 9.78 1.16 -19.96
CA LYS A 320 9.15 2.26 -20.69
C LYS A 320 8.10 2.96 -19.81
N ALA A 321 7.22 2.19 -19.16
CA ALA A 321 6.21 2.72 -18.23
C ALA A 321 6.85 3.53 -17.08
N ARG A 322 7.93 3.03 -16.49
CA ARG A 322 8.71 3.75 -15.47
C ARG A 322 9.24 5.08 -15.99
N THR A 323 9.82 5.08 -17.18
CA THR A 323 10.43 6.29 -17.76
C THR A 323 9.43 7.31 -18.29
N SER A 324 8.17 6.91 -18.54
CA SER A 324 7.10 7.84 -18.94
C SER A 324 6.52 8.62 -17.76
N LEU A 325 6.76 8.17 -16.54
CA LEU A 325 6.36 8.90 -15.35
C LEU A 325 7.34 10.04 -15.11
N LYS A 326 6.81 11.21 -14.72
CA LYS A 326 7.66 12.35 -14.38
C LYS A 326 8.55 11.97 -13.19
N ASP A 327 9.85 12.30 -13.27
CA ASP A 327 10.78 12.00 -12.17
C ASP A 327 10.26 12.67 -10.89
N ASP A 328 10.36 11.94 -9.78
CA ASP A 328 9.92 12.38 -8.47
C ASP A 328 10.83 13.49 -7.89
N ASN A 329 11.78 14.00 -8.70
CA ASN A 329 12.83 14.95 -8.32
C ASN A 329 13.57 14.54 -7.04
N MET A 330 13.67 13.23 -6.81
CA MET A 330 14.18 12.72 -5.55
C MET A 330 15.65 13.08 -5.36
N SER A 331 15.97 13.55 -4.16
CA SER A 331 17.36 13.77 -3.76
C SER A 331 18.12 12.44 -3.72
N ALA A 332 19.45 12.50 -3.81
CA ALA A 332 20.29 11.31 -3.71
C ALA A 332 20.12 10.59 -2.35
N ALA A 333 19.84 11.34 -1.28
CA ALA A 333 19.60 10.78 0.04
C ALA A 333 18.30 9.96 0.06
N GLU A 334 17.24 10.47 -0.55
CA GLU A 334 15.95 9.78 -0.63
C GLU A 334 16.04 8.52 -1.50
N LYS A 335 16.79 8.57 -2.61
CA LYS A 335 17.08 7.40 -3.45
C LYS A 335 17.88 6.33 -2.68
N ALA A 336 18.92 6.75 -1.96
CA ALA A 336 19.71 5.85 -1.12
C ALA A 336 18.87 5.24 0.00
N ASP A 337 17.92 5.99 0.52
CA ASP A 337 17.02 5.54 1.57
C ASP A 337 15.99 4.52 1.08
N ILE A 338 15.33 4.75 -0.07
CA ILE A 338 14.51 3.72 -0.73
C ILE A 338 15.31 2.43 -0.92
N ALA A 339 16.59 2.53 -1.32
CA ALA A 339 17.45 1.38 -1.48
C ALA A 339 17.74 0.65 -0.15
N ARG A 340 17.98 1.39 0.96
CA ARG A 340 18.14 0.81 2.31
C ARG A 340 16.90 0.06 2.78
N ARG A 341 15.74 0.56 2.42
CA ARG A 341 14.42 0.06 2.79
C ARG A 341 14.03 -1.27 2.15
N GLY A 342 14.89 -1.81 1.29
CA GLY A 342 14.62 -3.06 0.58
C GLY A 342 13.57 -2.93 -0.53
N LEU A 343 12.94 -1.76 -0.69
CA LEU A 343 12.02 -1.46 -1.79
C LEU A 343 12.81 -1.49 -3.10
N LYS A 344 12.58 -2.52 -3.90
CA LYS A 344 13.37 -2.76 -5.10
C LYS A 344 12.81 -1.93 -6.24
N ARG A 345 13.60 -0.96 -6.71
CA ARG A 345 13.35 -0.30 -8.00
C ARG A 345 14.02 -1.09 -9.11
N ASN A 346 13.53 -0.91 -10.34
CA ASN A 346 14.11 -1.49 -11.55
C ASN A 346 14.12 -3.02 -11.57
N LEU A 347 13.19 -3.66 -10.87
CA LEU A 347 12.95 -5.09 -11.01
C LEU A 347 12.62 -5.44 -12.46
N SER A 348 13.11 -6.60 -12.93
CA SER A 348 12.58 -7.19 -14.16
C SER A 348 11.08 -7.47 -14.03
N ALA A 349 10.38 -7.67 -15.14
CA ALA A 349 8.95 -8.00 -15.11
C ALA A 349 8.66 -9.28 -14.32
N THR A 350 9.55 -10.28 -14.38
CA THR A 350 9.39 -11.54 -13.64
C THR A 350 9.68 -11.34 -12.15
N GLN A 351 10.70 -10.55 -11.79
CA GLN A 351 10.94 -10.18 -10.39
C GLN A 351 9.80 -9.36 -9.81
N GLN A 352 9.29 -8.35 -10.53
CA GLN A 352 8.14 -7.55 -10.08
C GLN A 352 6.90 -8.43 -9.88
N MET A 353 6.69 -9.40 -10.76
CA MET A 353 5.61 -10.38 -10.65
C MET A 353 5.73 -11.25 -9.39
N LEU A 354 6.94 -11.65 -9.00
CA LEU A 354 7.17 -12.54 -7.87
C LEU A 354 7.58 -11.81 -6.58
N GLU A 355 7.70 -10.48 -6.60
CA GLU A 355 8.16 -9.71 -5.46
C GLU A 355 7.37 -10.01 -4.17
N PRO A 356 6.02 -10.04 -4.16
CA PRO A 356 5.26 -10.36 -2.95
C PRO A 356 5.51 -11.77 -2.39
N LEU A 357 6.06 -12.70 -3.18
CA LEU A 357 6.43 -14.04 -2.70
C LEU A 357 7.71 -14.00 -1.84
N PHE A 358 8.67 -13.14 -2.20
CA PHE A 358 9.98 -13.06 -1.57
C PHE A 358 10.07 -11.93 -0.54
N CYS A 359 9.46 -10.80 -0.84
CA CYS A 359 9.52 -9.57 -0.08
C CYS A 359 8.13 -9.20 0.45
N THR A 360 8.09 -8.50 1.57
CA THR A 360 6.88 -7.83 2.04
C THR A 360 6.73 -6.53 1.26
N VAL A 361 5.68 -6.39 0.46
CA VAL A 361 5.46 -5.16 -0.34
C VAL A 361 4.55 -4.21 0.43
N GLN A 362 3.52 -4.76 1.07
CA GLN A 362 2.66 -4.01 1.98
C GLN A 362 2.42 -4.76 3.28
N LEU A 363 2.07 -3.99 4.30
CA LEU A 363 1.87 -4.46 5.67
C LEU A 363 0.47 -4.16 6.16
N ASN A 364 -0.07 -5.12 6.91
CA ASN A 364 -1.24 -5.01 7.74
C ASN A 364 -0.89 -5.17 9.24
N LEU A 365 -1.85 -4.84 10.10
CA LEU A 365 -1.81 -4.96 11.54
C LEU A 365 -2.78 -6.05 11.97
N ASN A 366 -2.25 -7.01 12.71
CA ASN A 366 -2.98 -8.11 13.32
C ASN A 366 -2.97 -7.94 14.85
N ASN A 367 -4.09 -8.23 15.49
CA ASN A 367 -4.28 -8.08 16.94
C ASN A 367 -4.93 -9.31 17.58
N ALA A 368 -4.73 -10.49 16.98
CA ALA A 368 -5.19 -11.80 17.46
C ALA A 368 -6.69 -11.87 17.81
N GLY A 369 -7.56 -11.19 17.07
CA GLY A 369 -8.99 -11.28 17.36
C GLY A 369 -9.38 -10.56 18.67
N GLY A 370 -8.49 -9.73 19.25
CA GLY A 370 -8.67 -9.11 20.56
C GLY A 370 -8.46 -10.05 21.75
N SER A 371 -7.94 -11.25 21.51
CA SER A 371 -7.64 -12.22 22.56
C SER A 371 -6.30 -11.95 23.23
N SER A 372 -6.15 -12.34 24.50
CA SER A 372 -4.90 -12.22 25.26
C SER A 372 -3.87 -13.28 24.83
N GLN A 373 -3.43 -13.21 23.59
CA GLN A 373 -2.40 -14.09 23.03
C GLN A 373 -1.48 -13.34 22.07
N ILE A 374 -0.28 -13.87 21.88
CA ILE A 374 0.60 -13.43 20.80
C ILE A 374 0.00 -13.94 19.48
N PRO A 375 -0.29 -13.06 18.50
CA PRO A 375 -0.84 -13.46 17.21
C PRO A 375 0.05 -14.49 16.51
N SER A 376 -0.56 -15.47 15.84
CA SER A 376 0.16 -16.51 15.10
C SER A 376 1.02 -15.94 13.97
N ALA A 377 0.59 -14.82 13.38
CA ALA A 377 1.32 -14.05 12.37
C ALA A 377 2.71 -13.57 12.86
N MET A 378 2.98 -13.61 14.17
CA MET A 378 4.30 -13.34 14.74
C MET A 378 5.27 -14.52 14.58
N PHE A 379 4.75 -15.74 14.44
CA PHE A 379 5.53 -16.99 14.45
C PHE A 379 5.78 -17.56 13.06
N ALA A 380 4.78 -17.48 12.20
CA ALA A 380 4.87 -17.94 10.82
C ALA A 380 3.85 -17.21 9.94
N SER A 381 4.13 -17.14 8.64
CA SER A 381 3.20 -16.56 7.68
C SER A 381 2.04 -17.52 7.42
N THR A 382 0.83 -16.97 7.41
CA THR A 382 -0.43 -17.56 6.93
C THR A 382 -0.32 -18.13 5.52
N ARG A 383 0.55 -17.58 4.67
CA ARG A 383 0.81 -18.05 3.29
C ARG A 383 1.30 -19.49 3.20
N ASN A 384 1.83 -20.04 4.29
CA ASN A 384 2.19 -21.46 4.35
C ASN A 384 0.95 -22.37 4.30
N GLY A 385 -0.26 -21.84 4.52
CA GLY A 385 -1.50 -22.62 4.61
C GLY A 385 -1.62 -23.39 5.92
N ILE A 386 -0.77 -23.09 6.91
CA ILE A 386 -0.65 -23.82 8.17
C ILE A 386 -0.67 -22.80 9.30
N SER A 387 -1.61 -22.98 10.22
CA SER A 387 -1.73 -22.13 11.40
C SER A 387 -0.79 -22.63 12.49
N VAL A 388 0.03 -21.74 13.03
CA VAL A 388 0.79 -21.96 14.27
C VAL A 388 -0.05 -21.43 15.42
N SER A 389 -0.16 -22.16 16.52
CA SER A 389 -0.93 -21.70 17.67
C SER A 389 -0.33 -20.41 18.26
N GLY A 390 -1.19 -19.46 18.59
CA GLY A 390 -0.79 -18.30 19.41
C GLY A 390 -0.36 -18.73 20.82
N LYS A 391 0.41 -17.87 21.50
CA LYS A 391 0.76 -18.10 22.92
C LYS A 391 -0.08 -17.20 23.81
N SER A 392 -1.00 -17.78 24.58
CA SER A 392 -1.81 -17.02 25.53
C SER A 392 -0.99 -16.47 26.70
N PHE A 393 -1.42 -15.33 27.23
CA PHE A 393 -0.86 -14.67 28.40
C PHE A 393 -1.98 -14.07 29.27
N THR A 394 -1.66 -13.78 30.53
CA THR A 394 -2.54 -13.01 31.42
C THR A 394 -2.26 -11.51 31.29
N ALA A 395 -3.24 -10.68 31.66
CA ALA A 395 -3.04 -9.23 31.70
C ALA A 395 -1.85 -8.83 32.59
N ALA A 396 -1.65 -9.50 33.73
CA ALA A 396 -0.51 -9.24 34.62
C ALA A 396 0.84 -9.58 33.98
N GLN A 397 0.91 -10.67 33.20
CA GLN A 397 2.10 -11.04 32.43
C GLN A 397 2.41 -9.98 31.37
N LEU A 398 1.38 -9.52 30.65
CA LEU A 398 1.53 -8.46 29.66
C LEU A 398 2.01 -7.14 30.27
N THR A 399 1.36 -6.65 31.31
CA THR A 399 1.77 -5.42 32.01
C THR A 399 3.22 -5.51 32.51
N THR A 400 3.61 -6.66 33.07
CA THR A 400 4.98 -6.88 33.55
C THR A 400 5.99 -6.80 32.40
N ALA A 401 5.71 -7.50 31.29
CA ALA A 401 6.62 -7.53 30.15
C ALA A 401 6.73 -6.16 29.45
N LEU A 402 5.61 -5.46 29.28
CA LEU A 402 5.57 -4.10 28.72
C LEU A 402 6.33 -3.10 29.60
N THR A 403 6.17 -3.17 30.92
CA THR A 403 6.93 -2.32 31.86
C THR A 403 8.43 -2.59 31.76
N ALA A 404 8.83 -3.85 31.59
CA ALA A 404 10.23 -4.23 31.51
C ALA A 404 10.94 -3.64 30.29
N ILE A 405 10.23 -3.48 29.17
CA ILE A 405 10.76 -2.84 27.95
C ILE A 405 10.53 -1.32 27.92
N GLY A 406 9.93 -0.73 28.96
CA GLY A 406 9.59 0.70 28.97
C GLY A 406 8.51 1.07 27.96
N SER A 407 7.60 0.16 27.63
CA SER A 407 6.53 0.41 26.66
C SER A 407 5.62 1.54 27.15
N THR A 408 5.37 2.53 26.31
CA THR A 408 4.44 3.63 26.56
C THR A 408 3.62 3.94 25.31
N VAL A 409 2.36 4.33 25.48
CA VAL A 409 1.56 4.91 24.40
C VAL A 409 1.64 6.43 24.51
N PRO A 410 2.30 7.13 23.55
CA PRO A 410 2.37 8.59 23.57
C PRO A 410 0.97 9.22 23.58
N GLU A 411 0.86 10.45 24.11
CA GLU A 411 -0.37 11.28 24.25
C GLU A 411 -1.50 10.73 25.12
N VAL A 412 -1.70 9.41 25.12
CA VAL A 412 -2.73 8.67 25.82
C VAL A 412 -2.26 8.20 27.20
N GLY A 413 -0.99 7.82 27.31
CA GLY A 413 -0.42 7.17 28.48
C GLY A 413 -0.77 5.68 28.58
N GLY A 414 -0.18 5.03 29.58
CA GLY A 414 -0.24 3.57 29.73
C GLY A 414 0.79 2.87 28.84
N ASN A 415 0.80 1.53 28.89
CA ASN A 415 1.87 0.74 28.26
C ASN A 415 1.42 0.01 26.98
N GLU A 416 0.13 0.07 26.64
CA GLU A 416 -0.49 -0.64 25.51
C GLU A 416 -1.79 0.02 25.05
N LEU A 417 -2.19 -0.27 23.82
CA LEU A 417 -3.51 0.06 23.27
C LEU A 417 -4.64 -0.69 23.99
N THR A 418 -5.89 -0.37 23.66
CA THR A 418 -7.07 -1.10 24.19
C THR A 418 -7.06 -2.55 23.76
N THR A 419 -6.55 -2.81 22.57
CA THR A 419 -6.33 -4.15 22.03
C THR A 419 -4.89 -4.59 22.31
N PRO A 420 -4.68 -5.71 23.01
CA PRO A 420 -3.34 -6.13 23.37
C PRO A 420 -2.56 -6.66 22.17
N PHE A 421 -1.24 -6.43 22.16
CA PHE A 421 -0.29 -7.15 21.32
C PHE A 421 -0.56 -7.09 19.80
N MET A 422 -0.64 -5.87 19.27
CA MET A 422 -0.67 -5.66 17.82
C MET A 422 0.68 -6.02 17.17
N VAL A 423 0.66 -6.74 16.06
CA VAL A 423 1.84 -7.14 15.28
C VAL A 423 1.63 -6.84 13.80
N LEU A 424 2.74 -6.82 13.07
CA LEU A 424 2.73 -6.66 11.62
C LEU A 424 2.54 -8.00 10.93
N GLU A 425 1.72 -8.01 9.88
CA GLU A 425 1.50 -9.16 9.00
C GLU A 425 1.61 -8.75 7.53
N PRO A 426 1.86 -9.69 6.60
CA PRO A 426 1.83 -9.38 5.18
C PRO A 426 0.44 -8.92 4.77
N SER A 427 0.35 -7.99 3.82
CA SER A 427 -0.97 -7.45 3.49
C SER A 427 -1.91 -8.43 2.80
N HIS A 428 -3.23 -8.20 2.92
CA HIS A 428 -4.22 -8.91 2.10
C HIS A 428 -3.98 -8.72 0.61
N GLU A 429 -3.53 -7.53 0.18
CA GLU A 429 -3.17 -7.30 -1.22
C GLU A 429 -2.08 -8.29 -1.67
N ASP A 430 -1.02 -8.46 -0.88
CA ASP A 430 0.06 -9.38 -1.23
C ASP A 430 -0.42 -10.84 -1.25
N GLU A 431 -1.25 -11.25 -0.29
CA GLU A 431 -1.76 -12.63 -0.20
C GLU A 431 -2.72 -12.98 -1.35
N SER A 432 -3.71 -12.11 -1.58
CA SER A 432 -4.68 -12.27 -2.66
C SER A 432 -3.98 -12.26 -4.04
N TYR A 433 -2.94 -11.44 -4.21
CA TYR A 433 -2.16 -11.44 -5.44
C TYR A 433 -1.44 -12.77 -5.71
N LEU A 434 -0.87 -13.42 -4.68
CA LEU A 434 -0.27 -14.75 -4.83
C LEU A 434 -1.31 -15.79 -5.24
N ASN A 435 -2.54 -15.71 -4.71
CA ASN A 435 -3.64 -16.59 -5.10
C ASN A 435 -4.02 -16.42 -6.58
N GLU A 436 -4.00 -15.19 -7.10
CA GLU A 436 -4.22 -14.92 -8.53
C GLU A 436 -3.12 -15.54 -9.40
N LEU A 437 -1.85 -15.52 -8.97
CA LEU A 437 -0.76 -16.20 -9.68
C LEU A 437 -0.91 -17.73 -9.67
N VAL A 438 -1.46 -18.30 -8.59
CA VAL A 438 -1.82 -19.73 -8.54
C VAL A 438 -2.96 -20.03 -9.51
N ALA A 439 -4.01 -19.20 -9.54
CA ALA A 439 -5.12 -19.34 -10.47
C ALA A 439 -4.66 -19.28 -11.95
N LEU A 440 -3.67 -18.45 -12.25
CA LEU A 440 -3.03 -18.35 -13.57
C LEU A 440 -2.00 -19.47 -13.86
N LYS A 441 -1.78 -20.40 -12.94
CA LYS A 441 -0.80 -21.51 -13.04
C LYS A 441 0.65 -21.02 -13.24
N VAL A 442 0.94 -19.83 -12.74
CA VAL A 442 2.28 -19.26 -12.66
C VAL A 442 2.99 -19.81 -11.43
N LEU A 443 2.24 -19.94 -10.33
CA LEU A 443 2.67 -20.56 -9.08
C LEU A 443 1.81 -21.79 -8.76
N ASP A 444 2.29 -22.61 -7.85
CA ASP A 444 1.50 -23.59 -7.09
C ASP A 444 1.75 -23.37 -5.59
N GLN A 445 0.92 -24.00 -4.75
CA GLN A 445 1.06 -23.87 -3.29
C GLN A 445 2.42 -24.38 -2.80
N GLN A 446 2.98 -25.41 -3.46
CA GLN A 446 4.28 -25.96 -3.08
C GLN A 446 5.42 -24.97 -3.31
N LEU A 447 5.45 -24.26 -4.45
CA LEU A 447 6.46 -23.23 -4.71
C LEU A 447 6.33 -22.06 -3.73
N ILE A 448 5.10 -21.69 -3.35
CA ILE A 448 4.87 -20.69 -2.32
C ILE A 448 5.49 -21.14 -0.99
N GLN A 449 5.20 -22.37 -0.55
CA GLN A 449 5.75 -22.94 0.67
C GLN A 449 7.28 -23.08 0.60
N ASP A 450 7.83 -23.57 -0.52
CA ASP A 450 9.28 -23.74 -0.70
C ASP A 450 10.03 -22.41 -0.49
N VAL A 451 9.45 -21.28 -0.92
CA VAL A 451 10.04 -19.94 -0.72
C VAL A 451 9.75 -19.39 0.67
N VAL A 452 8.49 -19.40 1.13
CA VAL A 452 8.10 -18.82 2.43
C VAL A 452 8.70 -19.58 3.61
N MET A 453 9.04 -20.87 3.42
CA MET A 453 9.71 -21.68 4.43
C MET A 453 11.20 -21.34 4.62
N VAL A 454 11.78 -20.53 3.73
CA VAL A 454 13.07 -19.90 3.99
C VAL A 454 12.86 -18.71 4.90
N ASP A 455 13.47 -18.77 6.08
CA ASP A 455 13.32 -17.75 7.14
C ASP A 455 11.86 -17.53 7.57
N PHE A 456 11.09 -18.62 7.71
CA PHE A 456 9.65 -18.56 7.99
C PHE A 456 9.31 -17.94 9.34
N THR A 457 10.25 -17.94 10.28
CA THR A 457 10.11 -17.34 11.61
C THR A 457 10.28 -15.81 11.60
N ARG A 458 10.58 -15.22 10.43
CA ARG A 458 10.44 -13.79 10.12
C ARG A 458 9.37 -13.64 9.03
N PRO A 459 8.08 -13.70 9.40
CA PRO A 459 6.97 -13.78 8.45
C PRO A 459 6.79 -12.50 7.62
N VAL A 460 7.15 -11.35 8.19
CA VAL A 460 7.23 -10.07 7.52
C VAL A 460 8.66 -9.53 7.54
N LEU A 461 9.00 -8.70 6.56
CA LEU A 461 10.27 -7.97 6.53
C LEU A 461 11.51 -8.86 6.57
N SER A 462 11.45 -10.11 6.08
CA SER A 462 12.63 -10.98 6.01
C SER A 462 13.61 -10.49 4.95
N ASP A 463 14.75 -9.96 5.38
CA ASP A 463 15.83 -9.53 4.48
C ASP A 463 16.45 -10.74 3.76
N ASP A 464 16.58 -11.87 4.47
CA ASP A 464 17.15 -13.11 3.95
C ASP A 464 16.28 -13.68 2.81
N ARG A 465 14.95 -13.75 3.00
CA ARG A 465 14.01 -14.21 1.97
C ARG A 465 13.90 -13.19 0.82
N CYS A 466 13.85 -11.90 1.12
CA CYS A 466 13.75 -10.86 0.09
C CYS A 466 15.02 -10.79 -0.78
N ALA A 467 16.20 -11.08 -0.23
CA ALA A 467 17.45 -11.17 -1.00
C ALA A 467 17.41 -12.27 -2.08
N LEU A 468 16.63 -13.35 -1.87
CA LEU A 468 16.49 -14.45 -2.83
C LEU A 468 15.79 -14.03 -4.13
N LEU A 469 15.08 -12.89 -4.14
CA LEU A 469 14.49 -12.32 -5.35
C LEU A 469 15.56 -12.04 -6.44
N ALA A 470 16.82 -11.84 -6.04
CA ALA A 470 17.93 -11.67 -6.97
C ALA A 470 18.17 -12.91 -7.86
N PHE A 471 17.77 -14.11 -7.42
CA PHE A 471 17.88 -15.34 -8.19
C PHE A 471 16.70 -15.58 -9.14
N VAL A 472 15.70 -14.69 -9.18
CA VAL A 472 14.59 -14.79 -10.14
C VAL A 472 15.04 -14.19 -11.47
N PRO A 473 15.24 -15.00 -12.53
CA PRO A 473 15.64 -14.48 -13.82
C PRO A 473 14.48 -13.80 -14.53
N ASP A 474 14.80 -12.87 -15.44
CA ASP A 474 13.79 -12.27 -16.30
C ASP A 474 13.35 -13.25 -17.40
N LEU A 475 12.14 -13.77 -17.27
CA LEU A 475 11.54 -14.66 -18.23
C LEU A 475 10.66 -13.89 -19.21
N ALA A 476 10.69 -14.32 -20.48
CA ALA A 476 9.73 -13.87 -21.47
C ALA A 476 8.30 -14.25 -21.02
N PRO A 477 7.26 -13.46 -21.35
CA PRO A 477 5.88 -13.73 -20.94
C PRO A 477 5.41 -15.17 -21.21
N ALA A 478 5.80 -15.75 -22.35
CA ALA A 478 5.44 -17.12 -22.72
C ALA A 478 6.04 -18.20 -21.78
N ASP A 479 7.20 -17.90 -21.16
CA ASP A 479 7.93 -18.80 -20.28
C ASP A 479 7.57 -18.62 -18.79
N ARG A 480 6.68 -17.68 -18.44
CA ARG A 480 6.19 -17.49 -17.06
C ARG A 480 5.17 -18.56 -16.68
N LYS A 481 5.66 -19.80 -16.61
CA LYS A 481 4.93 -21.00 -16.22
C LYS A 481 5.63 -21.63 -15.04
N LEU A 482 4.86 -22.28 -14.17
CA LEU A 482 5.34 -22.91 -12.94
C LEU A 482 6.67 -23.66 -13.09
N THR A 483 6.77 -24.60 -14.02
CA THR A 483 7.97 -25.43 -14.19
C THR A 483 9.17 -24.62 -14.65
N LYS A 484 8.96 -23.68 -15.58
CA LYS A 484 10.01 -22.81 -16.11
C LYS A 484 10.52 -21.83 -15.06
N ILE A 485 9.64 -21.24 -14.27
CA ILE A 485 10.01 -20.37 -13.14
C ILE A 485 10.85 -21.14 -12.14
N ARG A 486 10.37 -22.32 -11.69
CA ARG A 486 11.08 -23.18 -10.74
C ARG A 486 12.46 -23.59 -11.27
N ASP A 487 12.53 -24.10 -12.50
CA ASP A 487 13.79 -24.54 -13.11
C ASP A 487 14.78 -23.39 -13.28
N ALA A 488 14.30 -22.20 -13.62
CA ALA A 488 15.15 -21.04 -13.83
C ALA A 488 15.71 -20.49 -12.50
N ILE A 489 14.91 -20.51 -11.41
CA ILE A 489 15.39 -20.18 -10.06
C ILE A 489 16.42 -21.21 -9.59
N ILE A 490 16.14 -22.52 -9.70
CA ILE A 490 17.09 -23.59 -9.34
C ILE A 490 18.42 -23.34 -10.03
N LYS A 491 18.41 -23.17 -11.36
CA LYS A 491 19.62 -22.94 -12.15
C LYS A 491 20.38 -21.69 -11.70
N ALA A 492 19.67 -20.60 -11.39
CA ALA A 492 20.29 -19.36 -10.94
C ALA A 492 20.93 -19.50 -9.57
N VAL A 493 20.28 -20.21 -8.64
CA VAL A 493 20.82 -20.48 -7.31
C VAL A 493 22.00 -21.45 -7.36
N GLU A 494 21.91 -22.55 -8.13
CA GLU A 494 23.01 -23.52 -8.33
C GLU A 494 24.30 -22.84 -8.84
N ALA A 495 24.15 -21.89 -9.77
CA ALA A 495 25.27 -21.19 -10.40
C ALA A 495 26.10 -20.35 -9.42
N GLU A 496 25.52 -20.01 -8.26
CA GLU A 496 26.14 -19.18 -7.22
C GLU A 496 26.77 -20.02 -6.10
N GLU A 497 26.72 -21.36 -6.22
CA GLU A 497 27.32 -22.33 -5.29
C GLU A 497 27.07 -21.96 -3.81
N PRO A 498 25.80 -21.82 -3.38
CA PRO A 498 25.47 -21.19 -2.12
C PRO A 498 26.05 -21.98 -0.94
N ALA A 499 26.62 -21.26 0.03
CA ALA A 499 27.20 -21.86 1.22
C ALA A 499 26.16 -22.72 1.98
N ALA A 500 26.57 -23.89 2.47
CA ALA A 500 25.71 -24.75 3.27
C ALA A 500 25.16 -24.00 4.49
N GLY A 501 23.86 -24.16 4.76
CA GLY A 501 23.17 -23.45 5.84
C GLY A 501 22.79 -22.00 5.53
N SER A 502 23.08 -21.49 4.32
CA SER A 502 22.59 -20.17 3.87
C SER A 502 21.11 -20.22 3.43
N PRO A 503 20.42 -19.06 3.39
CA PRO A 503 19.06 -18.97 2.85
C PRO A 503 18.95 -19.51 1.42
N ALA A 504 19.93 -19.23 0.57
CA ALA A 504 19.98 -19.69 -0.82
C ALA A 504 20.15 -21.21 -0.93
N ALA A 505 21.00 -21.82 -0.09
CA ALA A 505 21.16 -23.27 -0.06
C ALA A 505 19.88 -23.96 0.44
N GLN A 506 19.18 -23.37 1.42
CA GLN A 506 17.89 -23.91 1.87
C GLN A 506 16.82 -23.81 0.78
N LEU A 507 16.73 -22.67 0.07
CA LEU A 507 15.81 -22.52 -1.06
C LEU A 507 16.09 -23.58 -2.13
N LEU A 508 17.34 -23.75 -2.52
CA LEU A 508 17.74 -24.74 -3.52
C LEU A 508 17.30 -26.15 -3.11
N ALA A 509 17.58 -26.55 -1.87
CA ALA A 509 17.19 -27.85 -1.33
C ALA A 509 15.67 -28.08 -1.39
N HIS A 510 14.86 -27.08 -1.02
CA HIS A 510 13.40 -27.15 -1.12
C HIS A 510 12.94 -27.36 -2.57
N LEU A 511 13.44 -26.53 -3.50
CA LEU A 511 13.03 -26.55 -4.90
C LEU A 511 13.46 -27.85 -5.62
N GLU A 512 14.65 -28.36 -5.34
CA GLU A 512 15.14 -29.64 -5.87
C GLU A 512 14.34 -30.83 -5.33
N ALA A 513 14.01 -30.82 -4.04
CA ALA A 513 13.16 -31.84 -3.42
C ALA A 513 11.80 -31.92 -4.14
N THR A 514 11.14 -30.77 -4.34
CA THR A 514 9.91 -30.67 -5.12
C THR A 514 10.09 -31.14 -6.57
N LYS A 515 11.15 -30.69 -7.25
CA LYS A 515 11.45 -31.09 -8.65
C LYS A 515 11.70 -32.60 -8.79
N SER A 516 12.28 -33.25 -7.78
CA SER A 516 12.53 -34.69 -7.75
C SER A 516 11.29 -35.53 -7.42
N GLY A 517 10.13 -34.89 -7.18
CA GLY A 517 8.89 -35.55 -6.78
C GLY A 517 8.86 -35.96 -5.31
N LYS A 518 9.73 -35.38 -4.47
CA LYS A 518 9.80 -35.63 -3.02
C LYS A 518 9.83 -34.29 -2.27
N PRO A 519 8.76 -33.48 -2.35
CA PRO A 519 8.73 -32.17 -1.71
C PRO A 519 9.01 -32.28 -0.20
N VAL A 520 9.60 -31.23 0.37
CA VAL A 520 9.82 -31.12 1.81
C VAL A 520 8.47 -31.07 2.52
N ASP A 521 8.34 -31.81 3.63
CA ASP A 521 7.14 -31.75 4.48
C ASP A 521 7.19 -30.53 5.40
N HIS A 522 6.89 -29.38 4.81
CA HIS A 522 6.83 -28.09 5.51
C HIS A 522 5.81 -28.10 6.67
N SER A 523 4.78 -28.95 6.58
CA SER A 523 3.77 -29.08 7.64
C SER A 523 4.37 -29.71 8.89
N ALA A 524 5.09 -30.82 8.73
CA ALA A 524 5.78 -31.46 9.84
C ALA A 524 6.81 -30.53 10.49
N THR A 525 7.50 -29.69 9.71
CA THR A 525 8.41 -28.66 10.23
C THR A 525 7.66 -27.64 11.09
N LEU A 526 6.57 -27.06 10.58
CA LEU A 526 5.79 -26.06 11.30
C LEU A 526 5.12 -26.63 12.55
N THR A 527 4.63 -27.88 12.51
CA THR A 527 4.10 -28.56 13.70
C THR A 527 5.17 -28.70 14.78
N LYS A 528 6.37 -29.21 14.43
CA LYS A 528 7.48 -29.34 15.38
C LYS A 528 7.89 -27.98 15.96
N TYR A 529 7.96 -26.95 15.13
CA TYR A 529 8.24 -25.59 15.57
C TYR A 529 7.16 -25.06 16.54
N SER A 530 5.88 -25.24 16.20
CA SER A 530 4.75 -24.87 17.06
C SER A 530 4.83 -25.53 18.43
N GLU A 531 5.10 -26.84 18.48
CA GLU A 531 5.29 -27.58 19.74
C GLU A 531 6.41 -26.97 20.61
N LYS A 532 7.51 -26.52 19.97
CA LYS A 532 8.63 -25.87 20.68
C LYS A 532 8.23 -24.50 21.23
N CYS A 533 7.51 -23.69 20.45
CA CYS A 533 6.98 -22.41 20.93
C CYS A 533 5.97 -22.58 22.06
N GLU A 534 5.07 -23.55 21.94
CA GLU A 534 4.08 -23.88 22.96
C GLU A 534 4.73 -24.33 24.27
N ALA A 535 5.84 -25.08 24.20
CA ALA A 535 6.60 -25.52 25.37
C ALA A 535 7.30 -24.38 26.13
N ARG A 536 7.51 -23.20 25.51
CA ARG A 536 8.09 -22.04 26.20
C ARG A 536 7.14 -21.49 27.26
N THR A 537 7.68 -20.95 28.35
CA THR A 537 6.83 -20.27 29.35
C THR A 537 6.28 -18.95 28.78
N ALA A 538 5.07 -18.56 29.17
CA ALA A 538 4.45 -17.32 28.69
C ALA A 538 5.33 -16.08 28.96
N PRO A 539 5.94 -15.87 30.16
CA PRO A 539 6.78 -14.70 30.41
C PRO A 539 8.00 -14.60 29.48
N THR A 540 8.72 -15.71 29.27
CA THR A 540 9.90 -15.71 28.40
C THR A 540 9.51 -15.54 26.94
N MET A 541 8.41 -16.16 26.50
CA MET A 541 7.91 -16.02 25.14
C MET A 541 7.45 -14.59 24.85
N LEU A 542 6.72 -13.99 25.78
CA LEU A 542 6.19 -12.65 25.64
C LEU A 542 7.27 -11.59 25.59
N ARG A 543 8.31 -11.69 26.44
CA ARG A 543 9.47 -10.80 26.38
C ARG A 543 10.13 -10.80 25.01
N ASP A 544 10.40 -11.99 24.47
CA ASP A 544 11.09 -12.11 23.17
C ASP A 544 10.20 -11.64 22.01
N ALA A 545 8.89 -11.93 22.07
CA ALA A 545 7.95 -11.44 21.08
C ALA A 545 7.80 -9.90 21.13
N LEU A 546 7.82 -9.29 22.31
CA LEU A 546 7.82 -7.82 22.44
C LEU A 546 9.07 -7.17 21.84
N LYS A 547 10.24 -7.80 21.97
CA LYS A 547 11.46 -7.32 21.30
C LYS A 547 11.33 -7.36 19.79
N LEU A 548 10.81 -8.46 19.24
CA LEU A 548 10.57 -8.58 17.80
C LEU A 548 9.48 -7.60 17.32
N ARG A 549 8.44 -7.36 18.12
CA ARG A 549 7.44 -6.33 17.85
C ARG A 549 8.09 -4.95 17.76
N SER A 550 8.97 -4.62 18.71
CA SER A 550 9.72 -3.35 18.69
C SER A 550 10.65 -3.27 17.48
N LEU A 551 11.38 -4.35 17.15
CA LEU A 551 12.20 -4.42 15.94
C LEU A 551 11.35 -4.14 14.69
N HIS A 552 10.20 -4.81 14.51
CA HIS A 552 9.37 -4.59 13.34
C HIS A 552 8.82 -3.16 13.28
N ARG A 553 8.45 -2.57 14.43
CA ARG A 553 8.11 -1.15 14.53
C ARG A 553 9.26 -0.29 14.01
N GLN A 554 10.46 -0.45 14.55
CA GLN A 554 11.61 0.36 14.15
C GLN A 554 11.99 0.15 12.67
N LEU A 555 11.89 -1.07 12.14
CA LEU A 555 12.09 -1.31 10.70
C LEU A 555 11.08 -0.57 9.83
N VAL A 556 9.85 -0.39 10.32
CA VAL A 556 8.76 0.30 9.62
C VAL A 556 8.88 1.82 9.71
N PHE A 557 9.26 2.35 10.88
CA PHE A 557 9.32 3.79 11.13
C PHE A 557 10.70 4.42 10.86
N GLY A 558 11.80 3.66 10.90
CA GLY A 558 13.17 4.16 10.70
C GLY A 558 14.17 3.62 11.72
N ALA A 559 15.44 3.50 11.32
CA ALA A 559 16.49 2.78 12.05
C ALA A 559 16.91 3.39 13.40
N ASP A 560 16.56 4.66 13.67
CA ASP A 560 16.83 5.27 14.98
C ASP A 560 15.66 5.10 15.97
N GLY A 561 14.53 4.51 15.53
CA GLY A 561 13.33 4.35 16.33
C GLY A 561 12.78 5.66 16.88
N LYS A 562 13.27 6.81 16.39
CA LYS A 562 12.80 8.13 16.80
C LYS A 562 11.62 8.49 15.91
N LEU A 563 10.62 9.09 16.55
CA LEU A 563 9.70 10.00 15.87
C LEU A 563 10.62 11.08 15.26
N ASP A 564 10.64 11.23 13.93
CA ASP A 564 11.42 12.29 13.30
C ASP A 564 11.10 13.63 13.97
N ASP A 565 12.10 14.51 14.07
CA ASP A 565 11.91 15.88 14.50
C ASP A 565 10.98 16.63 13.54
N ALA A 566 10.48 17.79 13.98
CA ALA A 566 9.43 18.61 13.35
C ALA A 566 9.68 19.02 11.88
N ASP A 567 10.81 18.62 11.28
CA ASP A 567 11.19 18.88 9.90
C ASP A 567 10.83 17.70 8.95
N GLY A 568 10.40 16.54 9.45
CA GLY A 568 9.70 15.49 8.67
C GLY A 568 10.51 14.83 7.55
N VAL A 569 11.85 14.86 7.60
CA VAL A 569 12.71 14.40 6.48
C VAL A 569 13.16 12.93 6.56
N GLY A 570 12.75 12.19 7.59
CA GLY A 570 12.95 10.75 7.70
C GLY A 570 11.93 9.98 6.85
N LEU A 571 12.40 9.47 5.73
CA LEU A 571 11.54 8.76 4.79
C LEU A 571 11.25 7.32 5.25
N ARG A 572 10.02 7.09 5.71
CA ARG A 572 9.55 5.78 6.18
C ARG A 572 9.38 4.78 5.02
N PRO A 573 9.84 3.51 5.14
CA PRO A 573 9.62 2.48 4.12
C PRO A 573 8.17 2.13 3.88
N TYR A 574 7.41 2.20 4.97
CA TYR A 574 5.99 1.97 4.96
C TYR A 574 5.35 3.20 5.60
N ALA A 575 5.53 4.38 4.96
CA ALA A 575 5.10 5.71 5.43
C ALA A 575 3.62 5.87 5.81
N VAL A 576 2.88 4.77 5.78
CA VAL A 576 1.44 4.63 5.90
C VAL A 576 1.04 4.03 7.25
N PHE A 577 1.94 3.99 8.23
CA PHE A 577 1.51 3.81 9.61
C PHE A 577 1.14 5.17 10.16
N GLU A 578 -0.08 5.56 9.82
CA GLU A 578 -0.67 6.84 10.18
C GLU A 578 -0.95 6.96 11.69
N PHE A 579 -0.88 5.86 12.45
CA PHE A 579 -1.19 5.81 13.90
C PHE A 579 -0.02 6.12 14.83
N GLU A 580 0.98 6.89 14.37
CA GLU A 580 2.23 7.06 15.10
C GLU A 580 2.04 7.62 16.52
N ALA A 581 1.10 8.54 16.70
CA ALA A 581 0.83 9.16 18.00
C ALA A 581 0.30 8.15 19.03
N THR A 582 -0.36 7.08 18.58
CA THR A 582 -0.99 6.08 19.46
C THR A 582 -0.39 4.69 19.36
N MET A 583 0.60 4.48 18.51
CA MET A 583 1.37 3.25 18.49
C MET A 583 2.25 3.16 19.74
N PRO A 584 2.30 1.99 20.44
CA PRO A 584 3.21 1.83 21.57
C PRO A 584 4.66 2.07 21.14
N THR A 585 5.33 2.98 21.84
CA THR A 585 6.79 3.20 21.82
C THR A 585 7.44 2.42 22.96
N ASP A 586 8.74 2.15 22.93
CA ASP A 586 9.46 1.44 24.00
C ASP A 586 10.96 1.79 23.99
N ASP A 587 11.66 1.37 25.04
CA ASP A 587 13.09 1.60 25.23
C ASP A 587 13.95 0.51 24.59
N VAL A 588 13.42 -0.33 23.71
CA VAL A 588 14.22 -1.41 23.09
C VAL A 588 15.10 -0.80 21.99
N GLU A 589 16.41 -0.94 22.10
CA GLU A 589 17.37 -0.48 21.10
C GLU A 589 17.65 -1.57 20.06
N VAL A 590 17.63 -1.21 18.77
CA VAL A 590 18.11 -2.08 17.69
C VAL A 590 19.63 -1.94 17.58
N THR A 591 20.36 -2.99 17.94
CA THR A 591 21.82 -2.97 18.03
C THR A 591 22.46 -4.00 17.08
N THR A 592 23.76 -3.88 16.84
CA THR A 592 24.53 -4.93 16.13
C THR A 592 24.93 -6.08 17.05
N SER A 593 24.94 -5.83 18.38
CA SER A 593 25.23 -6.79 19.44
C SER A 593 24.23 -6.61 20.58
N ALA A 594 23.48 -7.66 20.91
CA ALA A 594 22.60 -7.69 22.08
C ALA A 594 22.93 -8.94 22.89
N ALA A 595 23.04 -8.80 24.22
CA ALA A 595 23.17 -9.98 25.08
C ALA A 595 21.86 -10.81 25.05
N ALA A 596 21.96 -12.13 25.18
CA ALA A 596 20.80 -13.02 25.09
C ALA A 596 19.71 -12.69 26.13
N ASP A 597 20.10 -12.15 27.28
CA ASP A 597 19.23 -11.73 28.39
C ASP A 597 18.90 -10.24 28.42
N ALA A 598 19.51 -9.40 27.56
CA ALA A 598 19.30 -7.96 27.54
C ALA A 598 17.84 -7.63 27.19
N VAL A 599 17.03 -7.16 28.12
CA VAL A 599 15.58 -6.96 27.90
C VAL A 599 15.29 -5.84 26.89
N LYS A 600 16.15 -4.82 26.85
CA LYS A 600 16.00 -3.59 26.06
C LYS A 600 16.92 -3.52 24.84
N GLU A 601 17.42 -4.65 24.38
CA GLU A 601 18.25 -4.71 23.18
C GLU A 601 17.77 -5.84 22.27
N VAL A 602 17.78 -5.59 20.97
CA VAL A 602 17.44 -6.56 19.93
C VAL A 602 18.38 -6.40 18.73
N ARG A 603 18.88 -7.50 18.17
CA ARG A 603 19.71 -7.45 16.96
C ARG A 603 18.82 -7.21 15.74
N LEU A 604 19.31 -6.48 14.73
CA LEU A 604 18.57 -6.21 13.48
C LEU A 604 18.07 -7.49 12.78
N GLY A 605 18.86 -8.56 12.84
CA GLY A 605 18.50 -9.87 12.30
C GLY A 605 17.71 -10.76 13.26
N ALA A 606 17.13 -10.22 14.33
CA ALA A 606 16.44 -11.04 15.32
C ALA A 606 15.20 -11.73 14.75
N ARG A 607 15.02 -12.98 15.16
CA ARG A 607 13.91 -13.86 14.78
C ARG A 607 13.80 -15.01 15.78
N PHE A 608 12.71 -15.77 15.73
CA PHE A 608 12.68 -17.04 16.45
C PHE A 608 13.50 -18.11 15.71
N SER A 609 14.21 -18.95 16.45
CA SER A 609 14.87 -20.12 15.88
C SER A 609 13.82 -21.15 15.46
N PRO A 610 13.89 -21.71 14.24
CA PRO A 610 12.95 -22.72 13.78
C PRO A 610 13.09 -24.06 14.52
N ILE A 611 14.15 -24.24 15.33
CA ILE A 611 14.48 -25.52 16.00
C ILE A 611 13.89 -25.58 17.42
N ASP A 612 13.99 -24.47 18.16
CA ASP A 612 13.66 -24.41 19.59
C ASP A 612 12.83 -23.19 19.99
N CYS A 613 12.45 -22.37 19.00
CA CYS A 613 11.67 -21.15 19.18
C CYS A 613 12.34 -20.12 20.11
N GLN A 614 13.66 -20.18 20.34
CA GLN A 614 14.37 -19.13 21.09
C GLN A 614 14.67 -17.93 20.20
N LEU A 615 14.82 -16.74 20.79
CA LEU A 615 15.25 -15.58 20.02
C LEU A 615 16.70 -15.75 19.59
N VAL A 616 16.93 -15.81 18.29
CA VAL A 616 18.25 -15.82 17.66
C VAL A 616 18.41 -14.54 16.85
N SER A 617 19.63 -14.27 16.40
CA SER A 617 19.99 -12.99 15.76
C SER A 617 20.46 -13.12 14.33
N GLU A 618 20.55 -14.35 13.86
CA GLU A 618 21.06 -14.72 12.55
C GLU A 618 20.15 -15.80 11.99
N PHE A 619 20.23 -15.98 10.67
CA PHE A 619 19.51 -17.04 9.98
C PHE A 619 19.90 -18.42 10.54
N VAL A 620 18.91 -19.27 10.75
CA VAL A 620 19.08 -20.67 11.16
C VAL A 620 18.36 -21.52 10.13
N SER A 621 19.13 -22.32 9.38
CA SER A 621 18.55 -23.21 8.38
C SER A 621 17.66 -24.27 9.03
N VAL A 622 16.55 -24.60 8.39
CA VAL A 622 15.70 -25.72 8.79
C VAL A 622 16.43 -27.04 8.46
N PRO A 623 16.50 -28.01 9.39
CA PRO A 623 17.14 -29.31 9.16
C PRO A 623 16.48 -30.20 8.10
#